data_AF-A0A060HQ57-F1
#
_entry.id   AF-A0A060HQ57-F1
#
_cell.length_a   1.000
_cell.length_b   1.000
_cell.length_c   1.000
_cell.angle_alpha   90.00
_cell.angle_beta   90.00
_cell.angle_gamma   90.00
#
_symmetry.space_group_name_H-M   'P 1'
#
loop_
_entity.id
_entity.type
_entity.pdbx_description
1 polymer ?
#
loop_
_entity_poly.entity_id
_entity_poly.type
_entity_poly.pdbx_seq_one_letter_code
_entity_poly.pdbx_strand_id
1 'polypeptide(L)' 'MAKSFEIRAIGPRPQKVTKYMCFYCTADATTEALFQMGNVILMRRYCDQCLPNAEI' A
#
# COMPACT_ATOMS: atom_id res chain seq x y z
N MET A 1 -39.12 5.07 29.25
CA MET A 1 -39.08 4.21 28.04
C MET A 1 -37.66 4.20 27.51
N ALA A 2 -36.96 3.07 27.59
CA ALA A 2 -35.58 2.95 27.11
C ALA A 2 -35.57 2.90 25.58
N LYS A 3 -34.76 3.76 24.96
CA LYS A 3 -34.56 3.79 23.50
C LYS A 3 -33.82 2.51 23.10
N SER A 4 -34.44 1.65 22.31
CA SER A 4 -33.81 0.46 21.74
C SER A 4 -32.65 0.87 20.83
N PHE A 5 -31.49 0.25 21.00
CA PHE A 5 -30.34 0.44 20.12
C PHE A 5 -30.58 -0.33 18.81
N GLU A 6 -30.69 0.38 17.70
CA GLU A 6 -30.74 -0.23 16.37
C GLU A 6 -29.32 -0.62 15.94
N ILE A 7 -29.05 -1.92 15.90
CA ILE A 7 -27.79 -2.45 15.34
C ILE A 7 -27.91 -2.36 13.81
N ARG A 8 -27.23 -1.39 13.21
CA ARG A 8 -27.12 -1.27 11.75
C ARG A 8 -26.07 -2.24 11.22
N ALA A 9 -26.41 -2.99 10.18
CA ALA A 9 -25.45 -3.86 9.50
C ALA A 9 -24.27 -3.04 8.96
N ILE A 10 -23.06 -3.50 9.24
CA ILE A 10 -21.84 -2.91 8.69
C ILE A 10 -21.86 -3.21 7.19
N GLY A 11 -22.18 -2.20 6.37
CA GLY A 11 -22.12 -2.31 4.91
C GLY A 11 -20.70 -2.68 4.43
N PRO A 12 -20.55 -3.19 3.19
CA PRO A 12 -19.25 -3.54 2.66
C PRO A 12 -18.34 -2.31 2.70
N ARG A 13 -17.22 -2.43 3.43
CA ARG A 13 -16.21 -1.38 3.48
C ARG A 13 -15.65 -1.21 2.07
N PRO A 14 -15.72 -0.02 1.46
CA PRO A 14 -15.08 0.18 0.16
C PRO A 14 -13.60 -0.15 0.32
N GLN A 15 -13.13 -1.17 -0.41
CA GLN A 15 -11.71 -1.42 -0.52
C GLN A 15 -11.12 -0.22 -1.23
N LYS A 16 -10.54 0.71 -0.47
CA LYS A 16 -9.70 1.75 -1.05
C LYS A 16 -8.53 1.00 -1.66
N VAL A 17 -8.59 0.79 -2.98
CA VAL A 17 -7.43 0.36 -3.74
C VAL A 17 -6.49 1.55 -3.71
N THR A 18 -5.64 1.61 -2.69
CA THR A 18 -4.57 2.60 -2.61
C THR A 18 -3.65 2.26 -3.78
N LYS A 19 -3.79 3.00 -4.89
CA LYS A 19 -2.83 2.88 -5.99
C LYS A 19 -1.46 3.19 -5.43
N TYR A 20 -0.60 2.20 -5.43
CA TYR A 20 0.75 2.37 -4.93
C TYR A 20 1.57 3.08 -6.00
N MET A 21 2.33 4.09 -5.60
CA MET A 21 3.14 4.87 -6.51
C MET A 21 4.59 4.41 -6.47
N CYS A 22 5.24 4.47 -7.63
CA CYS A 22 6.67 4.24 -7.79
C CYS A 22 7.44 5.29 -6.98
N PHE A 23 8.44 4.84 -6.24
CA PHE A 23 9.26 5.70 -5.39
C PHE A 23 10.02 6.79 -6.19
N TYR A 24 10.45 6.50 -7.42
CA TYR A 24 11.22 7.46 -8.23
C TYR A 24 10.35 8.39 -9.08
N CYS A 25 9.37 7.84 -9.78
CA CYS A 25 8.67 8.56 -10.86
C CYS A 25 7.18 8.78 -10.61
N THR A 26 6.68 8.38 -9.44
CA THR A 26 5.26 8.48 -9.01
C THR A 26 4.22 7.82 -9.92
N ALA A 27 4.65 7.12 -10.97
CA ALA A 27 3.80 6.25 -11.78
C ALA A 27 3.21 5.10 -10.96
N ASP A 28 2.21 4.40 -11.50
CA ASP A 28 1.64 3.23 -10.83
C ASP A 28 2.74 2.17 -10.62
N ALA A 29 2.97 1.79 -9.36
CA ALA A 29 3.95 0.78 -8.99
C ALA A 29 3.39 -0.62 -9.26
N THR A 30 4.20 -1.42 -9.96
CA THR A 30 3.89 -2.79 -10.36
C THR A 30 4.60 -3.80 -9.47
N THR A 31 5.75 -3.43 -8.90
CA THR A 31 6.65 -4.35 -8.19
C THR A 31 7.07 -3.79 -6.83
N GLU A 32 7.18 -4.68 -5.85
CA GLU A 32 7.72 -4.39 -4.51
C GLU A 32 9.15 -4.92 -4.43
N ALA A 33 10.10 -4.07 -4.05
CA ALA A 33 11.51 -4.41 -3.84
C ALA A 33 11.82 -4.37 -2.34
N LEU A 34 12.54 -5.39 -1.87
CA LEU A 34 12.97 -5.53 -0.48
C LEU A 34 14.48 -5.33 -0.40
N PHE A 35 14.89 -4.42 0.47
CA PHE A 35 16.29 -4.08 0.70
C PHE A 35 16.68 -4.37 2.13
N GLN A 36 17.69 -5.20 2.32
CA GLN A 36 18.18 -5.51 3.66
C GLN A 36 19.26 -4.49 4.06
N MET A 37 18.96 -3.67 5.08
CA MET A 37 19.90 -2.71 5.67
C MET A 37 20.21 -3.12 7.10
N GLY A 38 21.26 -3.94 7.27
CA GLY A 38 21.63 -4.52 8.56
C GLY A 38 20.52 -5.42 9.11
N ASN A 39 19.91 -5.00 10.22
CA ASN A 39 18.84 -5.73 10.90
C ASN A 39 17.42 -5.30 10.49
N VAL A 40 17.28 -4.41 9.49
CA VAL A 40 15.99 -3.89 9.02
C VAL A 40 15.79 -4.25 7.54
N ILE A 41 14.56 -4.58 7.18
CA ILE A 41 14.13 -4.76 5.78
C ILE A 41 13.34 -3.52 5.37
N LEU A 42 13.85 -2.83 4.35
CA LEU A 42 13.25 -1.65 3.75
C LEU A 42 12.46 -2.10 2.52
N MET A 43 11.14 -1.92 2.55
CA MET A 43 10.26 -2.25 1.43
C MET A 43 9.95 -0.97 0.65
N ARG A 44 10.37 -0.91 -0.62
CA ARG A 44 10.05 0.20 -1.55
C ARG A 44 9.30 -0.36 -2.76
N ARG A 45 8.45 0.46 -3.38
CA ARG A 45 7.64 0.07 -4.54
C ARG A 45 8.14 0.81 -5.77
N TYR A 46 8.29 0.10 -6.88
CA TYR A 46 8.78 0.66 -8.14
C TYR A 46 7.86 0.26 -9.29
N CYS A 47 7.89 1.04 -10.36
CA CYS A 47 7.41 0.59 -11.67
C CYS A 47 8.50 -0.24 -12.37
N ASP A 48 8.11 -1.02 -13.37
CA ASP A 48 9.02 -1.92 -14.09
C ASP A 48 10.20 -1.19 -14.75
N GLN A 49 10.03 0.08 -15.09
CA GLN A 49 11.08 0.91 -15.69
C GLN A 49 12.11 1.40 -14.68
N CYS A 50 11.69 1.67 -13.44
CA CYS A 50 12.57 2.19 -12.40
C CYS A 50 13.20 1.10 -11.54
N LEU A 51 12.62 -0.11 -11.53
CA LEU A 51 13.13 -1.25 -10.78
C LEU A 51 14.61 -1.59 -11.09
N PRO A 52 15.10 -1.57 -12.35
CA PRO A 52 16.50 -1.88 -12.65
C PRO A 52 17.50 -0.86 -12.10
N ASN A 53 17.05 0.38 -11.89
CA ASN A 53 17.85 1.46 -11.33
C ASN A 53 17.64 1.63 -9.81
N ALA A 54 17.01 0.64 -9.17
CA ALA A 54 16.67 0.74 -7.77
C ALA A 54 17.91 0.50 -6.89
N GLU A 55 18.33 1.54 -6.18
CA GLU A 55 19.45 1.51 -5.24
C GLU A 55 18.95 1.61 -3.78
N ILE A 56 19.75 1.10 -2.85
CA ILE A 56 19.47 1.08 -1.40
C ILE A 56 19.70 2.48 -0.81
#